data_AF-A0A4R0Z863-F1
#
_entry.id   AF-A0A4R0Z863-F1
#
_cell.length_a   1.000
_cell.length_b   1.000
_cell.length_c   1.000
_cell.angle_alpha   90.00
_cell.angle_beta   90.00
_cell.angle_gamma   90.00
#
_symmetry.space_group_name_H-M   'P 1'
#
loop_
_entity.id
_entity.type
_entity.pdbx_description
1 polymer ?
#
loop_
_entity_poly.entity_id
_entity_poly.type
_entity_poly.pdbx_seq_one_letter_code
_entity_poly.pdbx_strand_id
1 'polypeptide(L)'
;MSKRQQNKEERLNRIISQAEILFLKDGFERVQMQDIADAAEIGVATLFRYFPKKDQLIVAAAVRNLTPTLDAFKELTSQSGDAYSRLKAIVDYLLDQQMKRTSHSRFREAFESYASFVPTPLPGIDDYIELQREIMETLEPLIEAGKTDGSLRGDIDVKTTVVTIINAFGTFGNNIILKSHISYLEDDIEPLIQQRVLREMLLSYVRP
;
A
#
# COMPACT_ATOMS: atom_id res chain seq x y z
N MET A 1 12.61 25.69 -2.48
CA MET A 1 13.60 24.75 -3.05
C MET A 1 14.29 25.39 -4.26
N SER A 2 15.57 25.08 -4.53
CA SER A 2 16.26 25.59 -5.73
C SER A 2 15.73 24.91 -7.00
N LYS A 3 15.69 25.63 -8.13
CA LYS A 3 15.29 25.10 -9.45
C LYS A 3 16.07 23.84 -9.85
N ARG A 4 17.33 23.73 -9.40
CA ARG A 4 18.16 22.52 -9.60
C ARG A 4 17.67 21.32 -8.79
N GLN A 5 17.15 21.54 -7.59
CA GLN A 5 16.61 20.48 -6.74
C GLN A 5 15.28 19.97 -7.29
N GLN A 6 14.40 20.88 -7.71
CA GLN A 6 13.12 20.53 -8.36
C GLN A 6 13.34 19.68 -9.62
N ASN A 7 14.24 20.11 -10.52
CA ASN A 7 14.56 19.35 -11.73
C ASN A 7 15.12 17.94 -11.43
N LYS A 8 15.82 17.77 -10.30
CA LYS A 8 16.35 16.47 -9.86
C LYS A 8 15.23 15.57 -9.37
N GLU A 9 14.31 16.12 -8.58
CA GLU A 9 13.16 15.41 -8.01
C GLU A 9 12.15 15.00 -9.08
N GLU A 10 11.82 15.89 -10.03
CA GLU A 10 10.97 15.58 -11.17
C GLU A 10 11.56 14.44 -12.01
N ARG A 11 12.87 14.45 -12.24
CA ARG A 11 13.56 13.39 -12.97
C ARG A 11 13.51 12.07 -12.21
N LEU A 12 13.75 12.09 -10.90
CA LEU A 12 13.66 10.90 -10.06
C LEU A 12 12.25 10.30 -10.10
N ASN A 13 11.23 11.15 -9.96
CA ASN A 13 9.83 10.74 -10.04
C ASN A 13 9.48 10.13 -11.39
N ARG A 14 10.00 10.70 -12.49
CA ARG A 14 9.84 10.15 -13.85
C ARG A 14 10.50 8.78 -14.00
N ILE A 15 11.70 8.59 -13.47
CA ILE A 15 12.39 7.29 -13.50
C ILE A 15 11.55 6.23 -12.77
N ILE A 16 11.13 6.52 -11.53
CA ILE A 16 10.40 5.56 -10.70
C ILE A 16 9.04 5.24 -11.31
N SER A 17 8.31 6.23 -11.83
CA SER A 17 7.00 5.99 -12.44
C SER A 17 7.07 5.15 -13.72
N GLN A 18 8.07 5.38 -14.58
CA GLN A 18 8.26 4.55 -15.77
C GLN A 18 8.69 3.13 -15.42
N ALA A 19 9.54 2.98 -14.39
CA ALA A 19 9.91 1.66 -13.89
C ALA A 19 8.70 0.88 -13.37
N GLU A 20 7.84 1.50 -12.55
CA GLU A 20 6.60 0.89 -12.03
C GLU A 20 5.69 0.38 -13.17
N ILE A 21 5.51 1.20 -14.22
CA ILE A 21 4.70 0.83 -15.39
C ILE A 21 5.30 -0.38 -16.12
N LEU A 22 6.61 -0.36 -16.39
CA LEU A 22 7.28 -1.46 -17.08
C LEU A 22 7.29 -2.74 -16.25
N PHE A 23 7.53 -2.65 -14.94
CA PHE A 23 7.47 -3.82 -14.06
C PHE A 23 6.07 -4.44 -13.99
N LEU A 24 5.00 -3.63 -13.96
CA LEU A 24 3.63 -4.14 -14.02
C LEU A 24 3.30 -4.85 -15.34
N LYS A 25 3.86 -4.34 -16.44
CA LYS A 25 3.54 -4.81 -17.79
C LYS A 25 4.34 -6.06 -18.15
N ASP A 26 5.65 -6.02 -17.93
CA ASP A 26 6.61 -6.97 -18.48
C ASP A 26 7.29 -7.83 -17.39
N GLY A 27 7.08 -7.51 -16.11
CA GLY A 27 7.60 -8.23 -14.95
C GLY A 27 9.01 -7.82 -14.53
N PHE A 28 9.34 -8.00 -13.25
CA PHE A 28 10.62 -7.57 -12.68
C PHE A 28 11.85 -8.21 -13.33
N GLU A 29 11.77 -9.49 -13.71
CA GLU A 29 12.91 -10.22 -14.27
C GLU A 29 13.26 -9.76 -15.69
N ARG A 30 12.24 -9.59 -16.55
CA ARG A 30 12.43 -9.31 -17.99
C ARG A 30 12.88 -7.87 -18.24
N VAL A 31 12.35 -6.92 -17.47
CA VAL A 31 12.69 -5.50 -17.61
C VAL A 31 14.17 -5.27 -17.32
N GLN A 32 14.84 -4.61 -18.26
CA GLN A 32 16.23 -4.20 -18.17
C GLN A 32 16.34 -2.73 -17.78
N MET A 33 17.51 -2.36 -17.24
CA MET A 33 17.81 -0.95 -16.93
C MET A 33 17.79 -0.07 -18.19
N GLN A 34 18.11 -0.63 -19.36
CA GLN A 34 18.04 0.09 -20.63
C GLN A 34 16.60 0.47 -20.98
N ASP A 35 15.64 -0.46 -20.84
CA ASP A 35 14.22 -0.22 -21.13
C ASP A 35 13.68 0.95 -20.30
N ILE A 36 14.05 0.99 -19.02
CA ILE A 36 13.63 2.06 -18.10
C ILE A 36 14.30 3.38 -18.46
N ALA A 37 15.58 3.37 -18.83
CA ALA A 37 16.30 4.58 -19.22
C ALA A 37 15.67 5.20 -20.49
N ASP A 38 15.32 4.36 -21.45
CA ASP A 38 14.65 4.77 -22.70
C ASP A 38 13.24 5.31 -22.42
N ALA A 39 12.43 4.61 -21.62
CA ALA A 39 11.11 5.07 -21.22
C ALA A 39 11.14 6.38 -20.39
N ALA A 40 12.19 6.56 -19.58
CA ALA A 40 12.40 7.78 -18.80
C ALA A 40 13.16 8.87 -19.57
N GLU A 41 13.45 8.67 -20.87
CA GLU A 41 14.19 9.60 -21.75
C GLU A 41 15.50 10.12 -21.12
N ILE A 42 16.31 9.21 -20.61
CA ILE A 42 17.64 9.51 -20.05
C ILE A 42 18.67 8.50 -20.53
N GLY A 43 19.95 8.88 -20.49
CA GLY A 43 21.02 7.91 -20.72
C GLY A 43 21.08 6.86 -19.62
N VAL A 44 21.30 5.60 -19.97
CA VAL A 44 21.41 4.48 -19.01
C VAL A 44 22.50 4.70 -17.95
N ALA A 45 23.62 5.34 -18.30
CA ALA A 45 24.65 5.74 -17.34
C ALA A 45 24.13 6.77 -16.30
N THR A 46 23.19 7.64 -16.69
CA THR A 46 22.52 8.54 -15.74
C THR A 46 21.58 7.75 -14.84
N LEU A 47 20.86 6.76 -15.37
CA LEU A 47 19.99 5.89 -14.56
C LEU A 47 20.82 5.13 -13.50
N PHE A 48 21.92 4.50 -13.88
CA PHE A 48 22.81 3.79 -12.95
C PHE A 48 23.42 4.69 -11.86
N ARG A 49 23.55 5.99 -12.12
CA ARG A 49 23.96 6.96 -11.08
C ARG A 49 22.87 7.19 -10.03
N TYR A 50 21.60 7.07 -10.39
CA TYR A 50 20.48 7.14 -9.43
C TYR A 50 20.25 5.79 -8.76
N PHE A 51 20.24 4.72 -9.55
CA PHE A 51 19.96 3.36 -9.11
C PHE A 51 21.04 2.40 -9.61
N PRO A 52 22.12 2.21 -8.83
CA PRO A 52 23.20 1.28 -9.17
C PRO A 52 22.74 -0.16 -9.45
N LYS A 53 21.65 -0.60 -8.82
CA LYS A 53 21.04 -1.91 -9.03
C LYS A 53 19.56 -1.80 -9.37
N LYS A 54 19.07 -2.68 -10.27
CA LYS A 54 17.64 -2.78 -10.60
C LYS A 54 16.78 -2.99 -9.37
N ASP A 55 17.23 -3.82 -8.42
CA ASP A 55 16.51 -4.08 -7.17
C ASP A 55 16.26 -2.81 -6.34
N GLN A 56 17.19 -1.85 -6.33
CA GLN A 56 16.97 -0.58 -5.62
C GLN A 56 15.87 0.25 -6.27
N LEU A 57 15.73 0.18 -7.59
CA LEU A 57 14.66 0.84 -8.33
C LEU A 57 13.31 0.13 -8.13
N ILE A 58 13.31 -1.20 -8.02
CA ILE A 58 12.13 -1.99 -7.63
C ILE A 58 11.64 -1.55 -6.25
N VAL A 59 12.54 -1.48 -5.27
CA VAL A 59 12.19 -1.03 -3.92
C VAL A 59 11.72 0.43 -3.91
N ALA A 60 12.37 1.33 -4.64
CA ALA A 60 11.93 2.73 -4.73
C ALA A 60 10.54 2.87 -5.35
N ALA A 61 10.20 2.04 -6.35
CA ALA A 61 8.84 1.96 -6.88
C ALA A 61 7.84 1.43 -5.85
N ALA A 62 8.22 0.44 -5.02
CA ALA A 62 7.38 -0.07 -3.94
C ALA A 62 7.14 0.97 -2.84
N VAL A 63 8.17 1.72 -2.45
CA VAL A 63 8.06 2.85 -1.52
C VAL A 63 7.09 3.89 -2.08
N ARG A 64 7.30 4.36 -3.32
CA ARG A 64 6.41 5.32 -3.99
C ARG A 64 4.96 4.82 -4.06
N ASN A 65 4.77 3.53 -4.33
CA ASN A 65 3.46 2.92 -4.43
C ASN A 65 2.71 2.93 -3.08
N LEU A 66 3.43 2.75 -1.96
CA LEU A 66 2.87 2.67 -0.63
C LEU A 66 2.73 4.05 0.07
N THR A 67 3.53 5.06 -0.33
CA THR A 67 3.49 6.43 0.25
C THR A 67 2.08 7.04 0.35
N PRO A 68 1.19 6.95 -0.67
CA PRO A 68 -0.16 7.52 -0.57
C PRO A 68 -1.02 6.88 0.53
N THR A 69 -0.70 5.65 0.95
CA THR A 69 -1.39 5.00 2.07
C THR A 69 -0.97 5.63 3.39
N LEU A 70 0.33 5.89 3.57
CA LEU A 70 0.85 6.58 4.75
C LEU A 70 0.22 7.97 4.89
N ASP A 71 0.21 8.76 3.81
CA ASP A 71 -0.34 10.11 3.83
C ASP A 71 -1.83 10.11 4.22
N ALA A 72 -2.60 9.19 3.63
CA ALA A 72 -4.02 9.05 3.94
C ALA A 72 -4.24 8.60 5.40
N PHE A 73 -3.44 7.67 5.91
CA PHE A 73 -3.58 7.21 7.29
C PHE A 73 -3.23 8.32 8.28
N LYS A 74 -2.17 9.11 8.03
CA LYS A 74 -1.84 10.30 8.84
C LYS A 74 -3.02 11.28 8.89
N GLU A 75 -3.70 11.50 7.77
CA GLU A 75 -4.88 12.37 7.71
C GLU A 75 -6.06 11.76 8.49
N LEU A 76 -6.43 10.51 8.20
CA LEU A 76 -7.61 9.86 8.75
C LEU A 76 -7.53 9.64 10.27
N THR A 77 -6.34 9.34 10.81
CA THR A 77 -6.18 9.11 12.25
C THR A 77 -6.10 10.41 13.05
N SER A 78 -5.82 11.54 12.40
CA SER A 78 -5.78 12.87 13.02
C SER A 78 -7.10 13.65 12.93
N GLN A 79 -8.09 13.13 12.20
CA GLN A 79 -9.43 13.74 12.11
C GLN A 79 -10.12 13.84 13.47
N SER A 80 -10.98 14.84 13.65
CA SER A 80 -11.85 14.94 14.82
C SER A 80 -12.87 13.79 14.84
N GLY A 81 -13.26 13.35 16.04
CA GLY A 81 -14.18 12.24 16.23
C GLY A 81 -13.65 11.20 17.19
N ASP A 82 -14.50 10.21 17.48
CA ASP A 82 -14.16 9.06 18.31
C ASP A 82 -13.37 8.00 17.52
N ALA A 83 -12.81 7.03 18.24
CA ALA A 83 -12.02 5.95 17.67
C ALA A 83 -12.83 5.12 16.68
N TYR A 84 -14.11 4.84 16.96
CA TYR A 84 -14.98 4.15 16.02
C TYR A 84 -15.08 4.88 14.67
N SER A 85 -15.30 6.19 14.69
CA SER A 85 -15.45 7.00 13.48
C SER A 85 -14.17 7.04 12.66
N ARG A 86 -13.01 7.16 13.31
CA ARG A 86 -11.70 7.10 12.65
C ARG A 86 -11.40 5.71 12.06
N LEU A 87 -11.68 4.63 12.80
CA LEU A 87 -11.51 3.26 12.30
C LEU A 87 -12.43 3.02 11.08
N LYS A 88 -13.69 3.45 11.16
CA LYS A 88 -14.62 3.42 10.04
C LYS A 88 -14.07 4.17 8.84
N ALA A 89 -13.51 5.36 9.03
CA ALA A 89 -12.94 6.15 7.94
C ALA A 89 -11.74 5.45 7.26
N ILE A 90 -10.89 4.75 8.03
CA ILE A 90 -9.81 3.92 7.49
C ILE A 90 -10.36 2.76 6.66
N VAL A 91 -11.35 2.01 7.18
CA VAL A 91 -11.95 0.88 6.46
C VAL A 91 -12.66 1.37 5.18
N ASP A 92 -13.35 2.51 5.24
CA ASP A 92 -13.98 3.15 4.08
C ASP A 92 -12.94 3.56 3.04
N TYR A 93 -11.82 4.14 3.47
CA TYR A 93 -10.71 4.48 2.59
C TYR A 93 -10.15 3.24 1.89
N LEU A 94 -9.91 2.14 2.62
CA LEU A 94 -9.38 0.90 2.05
C LEU A 94 -10.33 0.31 0.99
N LEU A 95 -11.64 0.34 1.25
CA LEU A 95 -12.66 -0.08 0.30
C LEU A 95 -12.60 0.75 -0.98
N ASP A 96 -12.51 2.07 -0.83
CA ASP A 96 -12.41 3.02 -1.93
C ASP A 96 -11.13 2.83 -2.77
N GLN A 97 -9.99 2.58 -2.13
CA GLN A 97 -8.71 2.34 -2.82
C GLN A 97 -8.77 1.07 -3.66
N GLN A 98 -9.38 0.02 -3.12
CA GLN A 98 -9.56 -1.26 -3.81
C GLN A 98 -10.39 -1.10 -5.09
N MET A 99 -11.39 -0.21 -5.10
CA MET A 99 -12.20 0.09 -6.28
C MET A 99 -11.47 0.97 -7.32
N LYS A 100 -10.63 1.91 -6.88
CA LYS A 100 -10.05 2.96 -7.75
C LYS A 100 -8.65 2.63 -8.29
N ARG A 101 -7.89 1.75 -7.64
CA ARG A 101 -6.44 1.62 -7.84
C ARG A 101 -5.95 0.17 -8.03
N THR A 102 -6.59 -0.58 -8.92
CA THR A 102 -6.17 -1.96 -9.23
C THR A 102 -4.69 -2.06 -9.64
N SER A 103 -4.14 -1.09 -10.38
CA SER A 103 -2.71 -1.09 -10.74
C SER A 103 -1.79 -0.96 -9.54
N HIS A 104 -2.16 -0.18 -8.52
CA HIS A 104 -1.32 -0.02 -7.33
C HIS A 104 -1.29 -1.28 -6.47
N SER A 105 -2.46 -1.88 -6.21
CA SER A 105 -2.55 -3.13 -5.46
C SER A 105 -1.86 -4.29 -6.19
N ARG A 106 -1.96 -4.35 -7.52
CA ARG A 106 -1.21 -5.29 -8.37
C ARG A 106 0.31 -5.12 -8.23
N PHE A 107 0.80 -3.88 -8.22
CA PHE A 107 2.23 -3.64 -8.08
C PHE A 107 2.73 -4.13 -6.72
N ARG A 108 1.99 -3.80 -5.64
CA ARG A 108 2.33 -4.26 -4.30
C ARG A 108 2.32 -5.79 -4.21
N GLU A 109 1.28 -6.47 -4.70
CA GLU A 109 1.23 -7.94 -4.67
C GLU A 109 2.39 -8.54 -5.49
N ALA A 110 2.67 -8.00 -6.67
CA ALA A 110 3.79 -8.47 -7.49
C ALA A 110 5.13 -8.26 -6.77
N PHE A 111 5.33 -7.11 -6.14
CA PHE A 111 6.54 -6.80 -5.37
C PHE A 111 6.71 -7.71 -4.16
N GLU A 112 5.67 -7.89 -3.34
CA GLU A 112 5.70 -8.77 -2.16
C GLU A 112 5.94 -10.22 -2.57
N SER A 113 5.28 -10.69 -3.63
CA SER A 113 5.54 -12.00 -4.22
C SER A 113 6.98 -12.12 -4.68
N TYR A 114 7.50 -11.16 -5.47
CA TYR A 114 8.88 -11.16 -5.93
C TYR A 114 9.86 -11.23 -4.75
N ALA A 115 9.70 -10.34 -3.76
CA ALA A 115 10.54 -10.29 -2.57
C ALA A 115 10.50 -11.59 -1.75
N SER A 116 9.37 -12.30 -1.72
CA SER A 116 9.24 -13.58 -1.00
C SER A 116 10.06 -14.73 -1.58
N PHE A 117 10.42 -14.66 -2.87
CA PHE A 117 11.22 -15.69 -3.54
C PHE A 117 12.73 -15.37 -3.57
N VAL A 118 13.14 -14.18 -3.13
CA VAL A 118 14.56 -13.80 -3.09
C VAL A 118 15.21 -14.31 -1.80
N PRO A 119 16.38 -15.01 -1.87
CA PRO A 119 17.00 -15.63 -0.70
C PRO A 119 17.62 -14.65 0.29
N THR A 120 17.80 -13.39 -0.12
CA THR A 120 18.38 -12.33 0.71
C THR A 120 17.54 -11.05 0.58
N PRO A 121 17.49 -10.20 1.62
CA PRO A 121 16.80 -8.92 1.55
C PRO A 121 17.26 -8.08 0.35
N LEU A 122 16.30 -7.46 -0.36
CA LEU A 122 16.60 -6.60 -1.50
C LEU A 122 17.42 -5.38 -1.04
N PRO A 123 18.42 -4.92 -1.83
CA PRO A 123 19.12 -3.68 -1.51
C PRO A 123 18.15 -2.49 -1.37
N GLY A 124 18.20 -1.81 -0.23
CA GLY A 124 17.33 -0.67 0.08
C GLY A 124 15.97 -1.04 0.66
N ILE A 125 15.69 -2.33 0.91
CA ILE A 125 14.40 -2.78 1.46
C ILE A 125 14.05 -2.13 2.81
N ASP A 126 15.05 -1.66 3.55
CA ASP A 126 14.86 -0.95 4.81
C ASP A 126 13.96 0.28 4.66
N ASP A 127 14.03 1.00 3.53
CA ASP A 127 13.17 2.16 3.25
C ASP A 127 11.68 1.74 3.17
N TYR A 128 11.42 0.56 2.62
CA TYR A 128 10.07 0.00 2.53
C TYR A 128 9.57 -0.51 3.89
N ILE A 129 10.45 -1.16 4.66
CA ILE A 129 10.14 -1.64 6.02
C ILE A 129 9.88 -0.46 6.96
N GLU A 130 10.66 0.62 6.85
CA GLU A 130 10.45 1.84 7.62
C GLU A 130 9.10 2.47 7.29
N LEU A 131 8.76 2.56 6.00
CA LEU A 131 7.46 3.07 5.57
C LEU A 131 6.30 2.23 6.13
N GLN A 132 6.43 0.90 6.16
CA GLN A 132 5.45 0.02 6.81
C GLN A 132 5.34 0.29 8.31
N ARG A 133 6.47 0.53 8.99
CA ARG A 133 6.48 0.91 10.41
C ARG A 133 5.77 2.24 10.64
N GLU A 134 6.07 3.26 9.84
CA GLU A 134 5.41 4.56 9.95
C GLU A 134 3.89 4.43 9.79
N ILE A 135 3.41 3.60 8.84
CA ILE A 135 1.97 3.33 8.68
C ILE A 135 1.39 2.75 9.97
N MET A 136 2.07 1.81 10.61
CA MET A 136 1.60 1.23 11.87
C MET A 136 1.58 2.26 13.01
N GLU A 137 2.57 3.13 13.08
CA GLU A 137 2.65 4.20 14.08
C GLU A 137 1.52 5.23 13.92
N THR A 138 1.05 5.48 12.68
CA THR A 138 -0.10 6.37 12.47
C THR A 138 -1.37 5.92 13.19
N LEU A 139 -1.49 4.63 13.52
CA LEU A 139 -2.66 4.05 14.18
C LEU A 139 -2.67 4.27 15.69
N GLU A 140 -1.54 4.68 16.30
CA GLU A 140 -1.44 4.84 17.75
C GLU A 140 -2.48 5.82 18.33
N PRO A 141 -2.70 7.02 17.75
CA PRO A 141 -3.72 7.94 18.27
C PRO A 141 -5.14 7.36 18.23
N LEU A 142 -5.44 6.55 17.21
CA LEU A 142 -6.71 5.83 17.09
C LEU A 142 -6.84 4.75 18.18
N ILE A 143 -5.77 3.99 18.40
CA ILE A 143 -5.73 2.92 19.41
C ILE A 143 -5.89 3.47 20.83
N GLU A 144 -5.20 4.57 21.16
CA GLU A 144 -5.30 5.18 22.49
C GLU A 144 -6.68 5.80 22.74
N ALA A 145 -7.27 6.44 21.73
CA ALA A 145 -8.65 6.92 21.82
C ALA A 145 -9.62 5.75 22.06
N GLY A 146 -9.45 4.64 21.33
CA GLY A 146 -10.34 3.48 21.42
C GLY A 146 -10.32 2.76 22.76
N LYS A 147 -9.28 2.95 23.58
CA LYS A 147 -9.22 2.43 24.95
C LYS A 147 -10.00 3.30 25.95
N THR A 148 -10.26 4.57 25.62
CA THR A 148 -10.67 5.58 26.62
C THR A 148 -11.98 6.29 26.29
N ASP A 149 -12.35 6.44 25.02
CA ASP A 149 -13.52 7.23 24.60
C ASP A 149 -14.87 6.47 24.64
N GLY A 150 -14.85 5.16 24.88
CA GLY A 150 -16.04 4.31 24.98
C GLY A 150 -16.75 4.02 23.65
N SER A 151 -16.18 4.43 22.51
CA SER A 151 -16.73 4.17 21.18
C SER A 151 -16.43 2.76 20.67
N LEU A 152 -15.42 2.10 21.25
CA LEU A 152 -15.12 0.68 21.06
C LEU A 152 -15.48 -0.09 22.34
N ARG A 153 -15.92 -1.34 22.19
CA ARG A 153 -16.20 -2.25 23.32
C ARG A 153 -14.97 -2.42 24.22
N GLY A 154 -15.19 -2.47 25.53
CA GLY A 154 -14.11 -2.47 26.54
C GLY A 154 -13.51 -3.84 26.88
N ASP A 155 -14.06 -4.92 26.33
CA ASP A 155 -13.67 -6.31 26.61
C ASP A 155 -12.76 -6.93 25.54
N ILE A 156 -12.15 -6.09 24.69
CA ILE A 156 -11.21 -6.50 23.64
C ILE A 156 -9.83 -5.87 23.83
N ASP A 157 -8.79 -6.51 23.28
CA ASP A 157 -7.51 -5.85 23.03
C ASP A 157 -7.68 -4.91 21.83
N VAL A 158 -7.82 -3.61 22.11
CA VAL A 158 -8.03 -2.57 21.09
C VAL A 158 -6.91 -2.56 20.05
N LYS A 159 -5.64 -2.69 20.47
CA LYS A 159 -4.50 -2.64 19.55
C LYS A 159 -4.54 -3.83 18.60
N THR A 160 -4.62 -5.03 19.16
CA THR A 160 -4.66 -6.26 18.38
C THR A 160 -5.87 -6.28 17.44
N THR A 161 -7.03 -5.82 17.92
CA THR A 161 -8.27 -5.78 17.13
C THR A 161 -8.18 -4.79 15.96
N VAL A 162 -7.77 -3.54 16.20
CA VAL A 162 -7.66 -2.51 15.15
C VAL A 162 -6.69 -2.94 14.05
N VAL A 163 -5.50 -3.42 14.45
CA VAL A 163 -4.49 -3.90 13.51
C VAL A 163 -5.00 -5.11 12.70
N THR A 164 -5.69 -6.04 13.38
CA THR A 164 -6.28 -7.21 12.70
C THR A 164 -7.35 -6.82 11.71
N ILE A 165 -8.23 -5.88 12.05
CA ILE A 165 -9.28 -5.37 11.15
C ILE A 165 -8.65 -4.77 9.89
N ILE A 166 -7.67 -3.88 10.05
CA ILE A 166 -7.02 -3.21 8.92
C ILE A 166 -6.30 -4.23 8.02
N ASN A 167 -5.55 -5.15 8.62
CA ASN A 167 -4.83 -6.19 7.87
C ASN A 167 -5.80 -7.15 7.16
N ALA A 168 -6.81 -7.66 7.86
CA ALA A 168 -7.79 -8.59 7.31
C ALA A 168 -8.55 -7.94 6.15
N PHE A 169 -9.02 -6.71 6.33
CA PHE A 169 -9.76 -5.98 5.30
C PHE A 169 -8.89 -5.67 4.07
N GLY A 170 -7.67 -5.17 4.31
CA GLY A 170 -6.71 -4.86 3.25
C GLY A 170 -6.33 -6.09 2.42
N THR A 171 -5.96 -7.19 3.09
CA THR A 171 -5.54 -8.44 2.43
C THR A 171 -6.70 -9.13 1.72
N PHE A 172 -7.86 -9.25 2.38
CA PHE A 172 -9.03 -9.88 1.78
C PHE A 172 -9.42 -9.19 0.47
N GLY A 173 -9.51 -7.85 0.50
CA GLY A 173 -9.97 -7.12 -0.67
C GLY A 173 -9.01 -7.17 -1.86
N ASN A 174 -7.69 -7.19 -1.64
CA ASN A 174 -6.74 -7.43 -2.75
C ASN A 174 -6.92 -8.84 -3.31
N ASN A 175 -7.02 -9.84 -2.44
CA ASN A 175 -7.07 -11.24 -2.84
C ASN A 175 -8.27 -11.51 -3.77
N ILE A 176 -9.47 -11.07 -3.38
CA ILE A 176 -10.69 -11.33 -4.17
C ILE A 176 -10.75 -10.52 -5.46
N ILE A 177 -10.17 -9.31 -5.51
CA ILE A 177 -10.18 -8.47 -6.71
C ILE A 177 -9.15 -8.99 -7.71
N LEU A 178 -7.91 -9.21 -7.25
CA LEU A 178 -6.79 -9.58 -8.11
C LEU A 178 -6.92 -10.99 -8.67
N LYS A 179 -7.59 -11.87 -7.92
CA LYS A 179 -7.82 -13.26 -8.33
C LYS A 179 -9.21 -13.50 -8.92
N SER A 180 -10.00 -12.47 -9.16
CA SER A 180 -11.34 -12.61 -9.76
C SER A 180 -11.34 -13.38 -11.08
N HIS A 181 -10.26 -13.30 -11.87
CA HIS A 181 -10.11 -14.05 -13.13
C HIS A 181 -9.74 -15.53 -12.97
N ILE A 182 -9.31 -15.96 -11.78
CA ILE A 182 -8.85 -17.33 -11.51
C ILE A 182 -9.60 -18.00 -10.34
N SER A 183 -10.55 -17.31 -9.73
CA SER A 183 -11.39 -17.81 -8.65
C SER A 183 -12.78 -18.15 -9.18
N TYR A 184 -13.33 -19.29 -8.76
CA TYR A 184 -14.74 -19.60 -8.97
C TYR A 184 -15.58 -18.77 -7.99
N LEU A 185 -16.36 -17.85 -8.53
CA LEU A 185 -17.42 -17.14 -7.81
C LEU A 185 -18.72 -17.46 -8.56
N GLU A 186 -19.77 -17.85 -7.85
CA GLU A 186 -21.11 -17.82 -8.44
C GLU A 186 -21.40 -16.37 -8.87
N ASP A 187 -22.16 -16.18 -9.96
CA ASP A 187 -22.40 -14.86 -10.57
C ASP A 187 -23.00 -13.83 -9.58
N ASP A 188 -23.54 -14.28 -8.44
CA ASP A 188 -24.14 -13.50 -7.36
C ASP A 188 -23.18 -13.17 -6.19
N ILE A 189 -21.93 -13.64 -6.19
CA ILE A 189 -20.93 -13.38 -5.13
C ILE A 189 -19.84 -12.42 -5.63
N GLU A 190 -20.24 -11.24 -6.10
CA GLU A 190 -19.30 -10.21 -6.56
C GLU A 190 -18.31 -9.78 -5.45
N PRO A 191 -17.02 -9.55 -5.77
CA PRO A 191 -16.02 -9.12 -4.79
C PRO A 191 -16.42 -7.88 -3.98
N LEU A 192 -17.11 -6.92 -4.60
CA LEU A 192 -17.57 -5.71 -3.93
C LEU A 192 -18.62 -5.99 -2.86
N ILE A 193 -19.53 -6.94 -3.11
CA ILE A 193 -20.56 -7.35 -2.13
C ILE A 193 -19.86 -7.97 -0.92
N GLN A 194 -18.90 -8.86 -1.17
CA GLN A 194 -18.14 -9.51 -0.09
C GLN A 194 -17.36 -8.50 0.76
N GLN A 195 -16.73 -7.49 0.16
CA GLN A 195 -16.04 -6.43 0.93
C GLN A 195 -16.99 -5.59 1.77
N ARG A 196 -18.18 -5.25 1.24
CA ARG A 196 -19.20 -4.53 2.02
C ARG A 196 -19.67 -5.34 3.21
N VAL A 197 -19.93 -6.64 3.01
CA VAL A 197 -20.29 -7.56 4.10
C VAL A 197 -19.17 -7.65 5.14
N LEU A 198 -17.92 -7.85 4.72
CA LEU A 198 -16.78 -7.91 5.65
C LEU A 198 -16.62 -6.60 6.43
N ARG A 199 -16.75 -5.45 5.77
CA ARG A 199 -16.74 -4.14 6.42
C ARG A 199 -17.79 -4.06 7.53
N GLU A 200 -19.03 -4.46 7.25
CA GLU A 200 -20.10 -4.42 8.25
C GLU A 200 -19.85 -5.39 9.40
N MET A 201 -19.34 -6.59 9.13
CA MET A 201 -18.95 -7.57 10.16
C MET A 201 -17.89 -7.00 11.10
N LEU A 202 -16.80 -6.45 10.55
CA LEU A 202 -15.67 -5.93 11.33
C LEU A 202 -16.04 -4.68 12.14
N LEU A 203 -16.79 -3.75 11.55
CA LEU A 203 -17.22 -2.53 12.26
C LEU A 203 -18.30 -2.81 13.30
N SER A 204 -19.21 -3.75 13.05
CA SER A 204 -20.20 -4.15 14.05
C SER A 204 -19.55 -4.84 15.25
N TYR A 205 -18.49 -5.63 15.03
CA TYR A 205 -17.80 -6.37 16.09
C TYR A 205 -17.22 -5.46 17.18
N VAL A 206 -16.72 -4.27 16.81
CA VAL A 206 -16.03 -3.38 17.75
C VAL A 206 -16.96 -2.46 18.52
N ARG A 207 -18.26 -2.42 18.21
CA ARG A 207 -19.22 -1.59 18.91
C ARG A 207 -19.54 -2.14 20.32
N PRO A 208 -19.86 -1.27 21.29
CA PRO A 208 -20.32 -1.66 22.63
C PRO A 208 -21.57 -2.55 22.62
#